data_AF-A0A3D1RR87-F1
#
_entry.id   AF-A0A3D1RR87-F1
#
_cell.length_a   1.000
_cell.length_b   1.000
_cell.length_c   1.000
_cell.angle_alpha   90.00
_cell.angle_beta   90.00
_cell.angle_gamma   90.00
#
_symmetry.space_group_name_H-M   'P 1'
#
loop_
_entity.id
_entity.type
_entity.pdbx_description
1 polymer ?
#
loop_
_entity_poly.entity_id
_entity_poly.type
_entity_poly.pdbx_seq_one_letter_code
_entity_poly.pdbx_strand_id
1 'polypeptide(L)'
;MCESNVYICRGGQEELLMEKVDRIIPGDDATIFLESIFGERKVVKGKIREMELVHHRIILDEIKEPTTSRELENWLEPGTDHGHFHEGEEVVLKLHKGYNMHPAEEAEFSSLQAFVVNEGIAAEVEIKDHHGVKEINLDQESDGLVQVYVQENGAKKLFSKIVMEVGHHHHHGLEPAGLP
;
A
#
# COMPACT_ATOMS: atom_id res chain seq x y z
N MET A 1 -32.48 7.06 31.83
CA MET A 1 -31.33 6.77 30.98
C MET A 1 -31.79 7.04 29.56
N CYS A 2 -30.99 7.75 28.77
CA CYS A 2 -31.38 8.33 27.47
C CYS A 2 -30.57 7.71 26.33
N GLU A 3 -30.31 6.41 26.41
CA GLU A 3 -29.63 5.66 25.37
C GLU A 3 -30.47 5.59 24.09
N SER A 4 -29.80 5.52 22.93
CA SER A 4 -30.44 5.39 21.61
C SER A 4 -29.72 4.36 20.75
N ASN A 5 -30.46 3.71 19.86
CA ASN A 5 -29.87 2.89 18.81
C ASN A 5 -29.40 3.79 17.67
N VAL A 6 -28.19 3.57 17.20
CA VAL A 6 -27.62 4.29 16.07
C VAL A 6 -27.75 3.42 14.82
N TYR A 7 -28.32 4.00 13.77
CA TYR A 7 -28.46 3.42 12.45
C TYR A 7 -27.59 4.18 11.45
N ILE A 8 -27.15 3.51 10.39
CA ILE A 8 -26.46 4.15 9.26
C ILE A 8 -27.28 3.95 7.98
N CYS A 9 -27.53 5.03 7.26
CA CYS A 9 -28.20 5.02 5.97
C CYS A 9 -27.17 4.80 4.86
N ARG A 10 -27.24 3.64 4.20
CA ARG A 10 -26.40 3.26 3.06
C ARG A 10 -27.29 3.05 1.84
N GLY A 11 -27.10 3.84 0.79
CA GLY A 11 -27.89 3.69 -0.44
C GLY A 11 -29.41 3.81 -0.24
N GLY A 12 -29.85 4.55 0.79
CA GLY A 12 -31.26 4.71 1.14
C GLY A 12 -31.82 3.67 2.11
N GLN A 13 -31.03 2.69 2.54
CA GLN A 13 -31.43 1.68 3.52
C GLN A 13 -30.79 1.94 4.89
N GLU A 14 -31.58 1.89 5.95
CA GLU A 14 -31.09 2.02 7.33
C GLU A 14 -30.66 0.66 7.88
N GLU A 15 -29.41 0.59 8.34
CA GLU A 15 -28.82 -0.58 8.98
C GLU A 15 -28.48 -0.27 10.43
N LEU A 16 -28.81 -1.17 11.36
CA LEU A 16 -28.43 -1.01 12.77
C LEU A 16 -26.91 -1.04 12.88
N LEU A 17 -26.34 0.07 13.33
CA LEU A 17 -24.90 0.24 13.45
C LEU A 17 -24.39 -0.12 14.84
N MET A 18 -25.13 0.29 15.88
CA MET A 18 -24.78 0.09 17.29
C MET A 18 -26.02 0.28 18.19
N GLU A 19 -26.18 -0.59 19.19
CA GLU A 19 -27.28 -0.50 20.16
C GLU A 19 -26.89 0.26 21.43
N LYS A 20 -27.89 0.84 22.09
CA LYS A 20 -27.77 1.48 23.42
C LYS A 20 -26.58 2.45 23.54
N VAL A 21 -26.42 3.30 22.53
CA VAL A 21 -25.41 4.36 22.49
C VAL A 21 -25.78 5.45 23.49
N ASP A 22 -24.83 5.80 24.34
CA ASP A 22 -24.94 6.86 25.36
C ASP A 22 -24.10 8.09 25.00
N ARG A 23 -23.00 7.91 24.26
CA ARG A 23 -22.16 9.02 23.79
C ARG A 23 -21.94 8.96 22.29
N ILE A 24 -22.14 10.11 21.66
CA ILE A 24 -21.82 10.38 20.25
C ILE A 24 -20.95 11.63 20.21
N ILE A 25 -19.71 11.48 19.72
CA ILE A 25 -18.72 12.56 19.68
C ILE A 25 -18.30 12.75 18.22
N PRO A 26 -18.64 13.87 17.58
CA PRO A 26 -18.09 14.24 16.28
C PRO A 26 -16.57 14.44 16.37
N GLY A 27 -15.83 13.89 15.43
CA GLY A 27 -14.39 14.09 15.26
C GLY A 27 -14.05 14.77 13.94
N ASP A 28 -12.76 14.75 13.59
CA ASP A 28 -12.24 15.31 12.35
C ASP A 28 -12.59 14.43 11.13
N ASP A 29 -12.49 14.98 9.92
CA ASP A 29 -12.73 14.26 8.65
C ASP A 29 -14.06 13.49 8.60
N ALA A 30 -15.08 14.10 9.20
CA ALA A 30 -16.43 13.55 9.36
C ALA A 30 -16.47 12.17 10.02
N THR A 31 -15.56 11.96 10.97
CA THR A 31 -15.63 10.82 11.89
C THR A 31 -16.64 11.08 13.00
N ILE A 32 -17.27 10.01 13.47
CA ILE A 32 -18.18 10.00 14.60
C ILE A 32 -17.77 8.84 15.49
N PHE A 33 -17.46 9.16 16.74
CA PHE A 33 -17.19 8.19 17.80
C PHE A 33 -18.48 7.88 18.52
N LEU A 34 -18.80 6.59 18.65
CA LEU A 34 -19.96 6.06 19.33
C LEU A 34 -19.50 5.25 20.53
N GLU A 35 -20.19 5.38 21.66
CA GLU A 35 -19.95 4.56 22.84
C GLU A 35 -21.29 4.15 23.47
N SER A 36 -21.43 2.85 23.73
CA SER A 36 -22.60 2.28 24.38
C SER A 36 -22.48 2.28 25.89
N ILE A 37 -23.62 2.09 26.56
CA ILE A 37 -23.68 1.91 28.03
C ILE A 37 -22.90 0.67 28.52
N PHE A 38 -22.56 -0.26 27.63
CA PHE A 38 -21.78 -1.46 27.94
C PHE A 38 -20.27 -1.26 27.75
N GLY A 39 -19.83 -0.06 27.35
CA GLY A 39 -18.43 0.27 27.10
C GLY A 39 -17.93 -0.14 25.72
N GLU A 40 -18.79 -0.64 24.83
CA GLU A 40 -18.43 -0.86 23.42
C GLU A 40 -18.20 0.50 22.75
N ARG A 41 -17.19 0.59 21.89
CA ARG A 41 -16.85 1.80 21.15
C ARG A 41 -16.71 1.51 19.66
N LYS A 42 -17.19 2.44 18.83
CA LYS A 42 -17.09 2.35 17.37
C LYS A 42 -16.76 3.71 16.79
N VAL A 43 -15.92 3.72 15.77
CA VAL A 43 -15.61 4.92 14.98
C VAL A 43 -16.13 4.69 13.58
N VAL A 44 -16.93 5.63 13.07
CA VAL A 44 -17.48 5.57 11.71
C VAL A 44 -17.29 6.90 11.00
N LYS A 45 -17.19 6.87 9.66
CA LYS A 45 -17.32 8.09 8.86
C LYS A 45 -18.78 8.31 8.49
N GLY A 46 -19.30 9.49 8.77
CA GLY A 46 -20.69 9.82 8.52
C GLY A 46 -21.08 11.19 9.04
N LYS A 47 -22.33 11.56 8.80
CA LYS A 47 -22.94 12.77 9.38
C LYS A 47 -24.21 12.38 10.11
N ILE A 48 -24.54 13.07 11.19
CA ILE A 48 -25.85 12.93 11.81
C ILE A 48 -26.88 13.49 10.84
N ARG A 49 -27.76 12.61 10.33
CA ARG A 49 -28.87 12.98 9.46
C ARG A 49 -30.07 13.40 10.28
N GLU A 50 -30.44 12.58 11.26
CA GLU A 50 -31.66 12.75 12.04
C GLU A 50 -31.50 12.16 13.46
N MET A 51 -32.18 12.76 14.43
CA MET A 51 -32.25 12.27 15.81
C MET A 51 -33.71 12.19 16.25
N GLU A 52 -34.26 10.98 16.27
CA GLU A 52 -35.59 10.68 16.76
C GLU A 52 -35.54 10.32 18.26
N LEU A 53 -35.30 11.33 19.11
CA LEU A 53 -35.02 11.12 20.54
C LEU A 53 -36.17 10.44 21.29
N VAL A 54 -37.43 10.67 20.89
CA VAL A 54 -38.60 10.00 21.48
C VAL A 54 -38.64 8.52 21.14
N HIS A 55 -38.16 8.15 19.95
CA HIS A 55 -38.09 6.76 19.51
C HIS A 55 -36.76 6.09 19.89
N HIS A 56 -35.86 6.81 20.56
CA HIS A 56 -34.51 6.34 20.90
C HIS A 56 -33.72 5.90 19.66
N ARG A 57 -33.80 6.66 18.57
CA ARG A 57 -33.09 6.37 17.31
C ARG A 57 -32.28 7.56 16.83
N ILE A 58 -31.08 7.30 16.35
CA ILE A 58 -30.22 8.28 15.68
C ILE A 58 -29.81 7.70 14.33
N ILE A 59 -30.01 8.47 13.26
CA ILE A 59 -29.68 8.05 11.90
C ILE A 59 -28.46 8.83 11.42
N LEU A 60 -27.44 8.11 10.96
CA LEU A 60 -26.25 8.65 10.32
C LEU A 60 -26.35 8.48 8.80
N ASP A 61 -25.96 9.47 8.01
CA ASP A 61 -25.68 9.25 6.59
C ASP A 61 -24.24 8.76 6.41
N GLU A 62 -24.06 7.72 5.59
CA GLU A 62 -22.74 7.28 5.17
C GLU A 62 -22.12 8.35 4.27
N ILE A 63 -20.96 8.87 4.68
CA ILE A 63 -20.07 9.55 3.75
C ILE A 63 -19.22 8.46 3.15
N LYS A 64 -19.57 8.05 1.92
CA LYS A 64 -18.60 7.38 1.09
C LYS A 64 -17.51 8.40 0.84
N GLU A 65 -16.30 8.12 1.34
CA GLU A 65 -15.15 8.72 0.67
C GLU A 65 -15.35 8.44 -0.82
N PRO A 66 -15.07 9.39 -1.73
CA PRO A 66 -14.84 8.99 -3.10
C PRO A 66 -13.88 7.82 -2.97
N THR A 67 -14.23 6.65 -3.51
CA THR A 67 -13.30 5.55 -3.63
C THR A 67 -12.09 6.20 -4.27
N THR A 68 -11.08 6.54 -3.47
CA THR A 68 -9.82 6.99 -4.01
C THR A 68 -9.47 5.78 -4.84
N SER A 69 -9.50 5.92 -6.17
CA SER A 69 -8.83 4.99 -7.04
C SER A 69 -7.43 4.95 -6.45
N ARG A 70 -7.13 3.96 -5.61
CA ARG A 70 -5.87 3.89 -4.91
C ARG A 70 -4.88 3.80 -6.05
N GLU A 71 -4.10 4.86 -6.23
CA GLU A 71 -3.20 4.90 -7.36
C GLU A 71 -2.21 3.76 -7.14
N LEU A 72 -2.20 2.81 -8.07
CA LEU A 72 -1.29 1.69 -7.95
C LEU A 72 0.14 2.18 -8.14
N GLU A 73 0.99 1.81 -7.20
CA GLU A 73 2.43 1.97 -7.26
C GLU A 73 3.09 0.61 -7.50
N ASN A 74 4.33 0.61 -7.98
CA ASN A 74 5.17 -0.58 -8.02
C ASN A 74 6.42 -0.37 -7.14
N TRP A 75 6.95 -1.46 -6.61
CA TRP A 75 8.18 -1.43 -5.80
C TRP A 75 8.99 -2.70 -6.00
N LEU A 76 10.28 -2.61 -5.69
CA LEU A 76 11.20 -3.73 -5.68
C LEU A 76 11.47 -4.13 -4.23
N GLU A 77 11.51 -5.44 -3.99
CA GLU A 77 11.84 -6.05 -2.70
C GLU A 77 12.99 -7.04 -2.88
N PRO A 78 14.08 -6.95 -2.11
CA PRO A 78 15.13 -7.97 -2.12
C PRO A 78 14.58 -9.32 -1.68
N GLY A 79 14.91 -10.38 -2.41
CA GLY A 79 14.57 -11.77 -2.08
C GLY A 79 15.38 -12.36 -0.93
N THR A 80 15.83 -11.54 0.02
CA THR A 80 16.66 -11.88 1.19
C THR A 80 15.95 -11.44 2.47
N ASP A 81 16.15 -12.18 3.55
CA ASP A 81 15.61 -11.88 4.88
C ASP A 81 16.49 -10.91 5.69
N HIS A 82 17.64 -10.51 5.14
CA HIS A 82 18.62 -9.65 5.81
C HIS A 82 18.95 -8.36 5.03
N GLY A 83 18.25 -8.11 3.92
CA GLY A 83 18.27 -6.84 3.18
C GLY A 83 19.53 -6.56 2.34
N HIS A 84 20.48 -7.50 2.32
CA HIS A 84 21.68 -7.48 1.47
C HIS A 84 21.99 -8.92 1.02
N PHE A 85 22.88 -9.04 0.04
CA PHE A 85 23.34 -10.32 -0.49
C PHE A 85 24.81 -10.51 -0.17
N HIS A 86 25.21 -11.74 0.08
CA HIS A 86 26.62 -12.12 0.22
C HIS A 86 27.25 -12.47 -1.13
N GLU A 87 28.58 -12.51 -1.18
CA GLU A 87 29.32 -12.87 -2.38
C GLU A 87 28.95 -14.29 -2.85
N GLY A 88 28.63 -14.43 -4.14
CA GLY A 88 28.24 -15.71 -4.75
C GLY A 88 26.78 -16.11 -4.52
N GLU A 89 25.98 -15.29 -3.83
CA GLU A 89 24.54 -15.51 -3.73
C GLU A 89 23.82 -15.15 -5.03
N GLU A 90 22.71 -15.82 -5.29
CA GLU A 90 21.80 -15.49 -6.37
C GLU A 90 20.98 -14.25 -5.97
N VAL A 91 21.19 -13.13 -6.67
CA VAL A 91 20.56 -11.86 -6.32
C VAL A 91 19.20 -11.76 -6.99
N VAL A 92 18.15 -12.10 -6.24
CA VAL A 92 16.77 -12.07 -6.72
C VAL A 92 16.02 -10.88 -6.16
N LEU A 93 15.37 -10.09 -7.02
CA LEU A 93 14.47 -9.00 -6.65
C LEU A 93 13.04 -9.33 -7.07
N LYS A 94 12.10 -9.09 -6.18
CA LYS A 94 10.67 -9.25 -6.44
C LYS A 94 10.07 -7.90 -6.80
N LEU A 95 9.31 -7.86 -7.87
CA LEU A 95 8.54 -6.69 -8.28
C LEU A 95 7.09 -6.87 -7.87
N HIS A 96 6.59 -5.93 -7.08
CA HIS A 96 5.21 -5.90 -6.60
C HIS A 96 4.46 -4.70 -7.13
N LYS A 97 3.12 -4.79 -7.15
CA LYS A 97 2.22 -3.71 -7.52
C LYS A 97 1.04 -3.67 -6.56
N GLY A 98 0.68 -2.47 -6.13
CA GLY A 98 -0.28 -2.32 -5.04
C GLY A 98 -0.32 -0.90 -4.49
N TYR A 99 -0.54 -0.77 -3.19
CA TYR A 99 -0.60 0.51 -2.50
C TYR A 99 -0.09 0.36 -1.06
N ASN A 100 0.68 1.32 -0.56
CA ASN A 100 1.23 1.29 0.80
C ASN A 100 1.96 -0.02 1.12
N MET A 101 2.78 -0.51 0.18
CA MET A 101 3.50 -1.80 0.31
C MET A 101 2.60 -3.02 0.49
N HIS A 102 1.32 -2.92 0.13
CA HIS A 102 0.39 -4.03 0.14
C HIS A 102 0.11 -4.49 -1.30
N PRO A 103 0.54 -5.70 -1.70
CA PRO A 103 0.28 -6.21 -3.04
C PRO A 103 -1.22 -6.26 -3.32
N ALA A 104 -1.62 -5.78 -4.49
CA ALA A 104 -3.00 -5.90 -4.94
C ALA A 104 -3.17 -7.22 -5.70
N GLU A 105 -4.11 -8.07 -5.24
CA GLU A 105 -4.29 -9.44 -5.77
C GLU A 105 -4.60 -9.49 -7.28
N GLU A 106 -5.29 -8.48 -7.80
CA GLU A 106 -5.69 -8.39 -9.22
C GLU A 106 -4.87 -7.35 -10.00
N ALA A 107 -3.73 -6.88 -9.46
CA ALA A 107 -2.92 -5.89 -10.15
C ALA A 107 -2.10 -6.51 -11.27
N GLU A 108 -2.46 -6.19 -12.51
CA GLU A 108 -1.69 -6.56 -13.68
C GLU A 108 -0.57 -5.55 -13.98
N PHE A 109 0.55 -6.07 -14.45
CA PHE A 109 1.63 -5.26 -15.02
C PHE A 109 1.43 -5.07 -16.52
N SER A 110 1.70 -3.85 -16.99
CA SER A 110 1.74 -3.49 -18.41
C SER A 110 3.15 -3.74 -18.98
N SER A 111 3.56 -2.98 -20.01
CA SER A 111 4.88 -3.10 -20.62
C SER A 111 5.98 -2.77 -19.61
N LEU A 112 6.69 -3.78 -19.14
CA LEU A 112 7.78 -3.68 -18.18
C LEU A 112 9.15 -3.67 -18.88
N GLN A 113 10.06 -2.87 -18.35
CA GLN A 113 11.49 -2.89 -18.68
C GLN A 113 12.29 -2.75 -17.39
N ALA A 114 13.35 -3.55 -17.22
CA ALA A 114 14.22 -3.49 -16.07
C ALA A 114 15.67 -3.23 -16.49
N PHE A 115 16.37 -2.43 -15.69
CA PHE A 115 17.76 -2.09 -15.92
C PHE A 115 18.55 -2.25 -14.63
N VAL A 116 19.73 -2.84 -14.72
CA VAL A 116 20.73 -2.85 -13.65
C VAL A 116 21.82 -1.84 -13.98
N VAL A 117 22.28 -1.10 -12.97
CA VAL A 117 23.44 -0.22 -13.06
C VAL A 117 24.43 -0.66 -12.00
N ASN A 118 25.60 -1.11 -12.45
CA ASN A 118 26.75 -1.44 -11.59
C ASN A 118 27.99 -0.72 -12.14
N GLU A 119 28.77 -0.08 -11.26
CA GLU A 119 29.96 0.71 -11.62
C GLU A 119 29.73 1.72 -12.78
N GLY A 120 28.52 2.28 -12.87
CA GLY A 120 28.16 3.23 -13.94
C GLY A 120 27.80 2.59 -15.29
N ILE A 121 27.89 1.26 -15.41
CA ILE A 121 27.47 0.51 -16.59
C ILE A 121 26.00 0.11 -16.41
N ALA A 122 25.14 0.56 -17.33
CA ALA A 122 23.73 0.18 -17.37
C ALA A 122 23.50 -0.98 -18.35
N ALA A 123 22.80 -2.01 -17.92
CA ALA A 123 22.39 -3.15 -18.75
C ALA A 123 20.90 -3.45 -18.55
N GLU A 124 20.20 -3.83 -19.63
CA GLU A 124 18.81 -4.31 -19.53
C GLU A 124 18.80 -5.74 -18.99
N VAL A 125 17.87 -6.04 -18.07
CA VAL A 125 17.72 -7.36 -17.43
C VAL A 125 16.30 -7.89 -17.62
N GLU A 126 16.19 -9.22 -17.67
CA GLU A 126 14.91 -9.88 -17.90
C GLU A 126 14.07 -9.94 -16.61
N ILE A 127 12.76 -9.70 -16.75
CA ILE A 127 11.77 -9.89 -15.68
C ILE A 127 11.06 -11.21 -15.95
N LYS A 128 11.23 -12.19 -15.07
CA LYS A 128 10.64 -13.52 -15.17
C LYS A 128 9.40 -13.62 -14.28
N ASP A 129 8.48 -14.49 -14.65
CA ASP A 129 7.32 -14.82 -13.80
C ASP A 129 7.59 -16.16 -13.10
N HIS A 130 7.55 -16.15 -11.77
CA HIS A 130 7.72 -17.33 -10.95
C HIS A 130 6.56 -17.44 -9.98
N HIS A 131 5.61 -18.33 -10.30
CA HIS A 131 4.38 -18.54 -9.53
C HIS A 131 3.55 -17.26 -9.27
N GLY A 132 3.45 -16.37 -10.26
CA GLY A 132 2.67 -15.13 -10.15
C GLY A 132 3.43 -13.96 -9.50
N VAL A 133 4.69 -14.18 -9.12
CA VAL A 133 5.60 -13.11 -8.68
C VAL A 133 6.53 -12.75 -9.83
N LYS A 134 6.63 -11.46 -10.14
CA LYS A 134 7.62 -10.96 -11.11
C LYS A 134 8.98 -10.88 -10.42
N GLU A 135 9.98 -11.54 -10.96
CA GLU A 135 11.33 -11.63 -10.39
C GLU A 135 12.37 -11.13 -11.39
N ILE A 136 13.34 -10.37 -10.90
CA ILE A 136 14.55 -9.97 -11.60
C ILE A 136 15.69 -10.70 -10.93
N ASN A 137 16.40 -11.52 -11.68
CA ASN A 137 17.57 -12.23 -11.21
C ASN A 137 18.80 -11.54 -11.79
N LEU A 138 19.69 -11.06 -10.92
CA LEU A 138 20.97 -10.55 -11.33
C LEU A 138 21.97 -11.70 -11.24
N ASP A 139 22.72 -11.92 -12.32
CA ASP A 139 23.70 -13.00 -12.40
C ASP A 139 24.65 -12.98 -11.19
N GLN A 140 25.17 -14.17 -10.83
CA GLN A 140 26.07 -14.39 -9.66
C GLN A 140 27.37 -13.56 -9.70
N GLU A 141 27.65 -12.86 -10.80
CA GLU A 141 28.79 -11.95 -10.95
C GLU A 141 28.50 -10.54 -10.44
N SER A 142 27.29 -10.26 -9.94
CA SER A 142 26.95 -8.97 -9.34
C SER A 142 27.68 -8.81 -8.00
N ASP A 143 28.61 -7.87 -7.92
CA ASP A 143 29.35 -7.50 -6.69
C ASP A 143 29.36 -5.97 -6.54
N GLY A 144 29.46 -5.50 -5.30
CA GLY A 144 29.50 -4.09 -4.95
C GLY A 144 28.12 -3.42 -4.92
N LEU A 145 28.08 -2.14 -5.28
CA LEU A 145 26.86 -1.35 -5.20
C LEU A 145 26.05 -1.45 -6.49
N VAL A 146 24.87 -2.05 -6.37
CA VAL A 146 23.98 -2.29 -7.50
C VAL A 146 22.74 -1.40 -7.39
N GLN A 147 22.37 -0.77 -8.50
CA GLN A 147 21.09 -0.05 -8.63
C GLN A 147 20.22 -0.77 -9.64
N VAL A 148 18.99 -1.10 -9.27
CA VAL A 148 18.02 -1.71 -10.19
C VAL A 148 16.84 -0.76 -10.37
N TYR A 149 16.43 -0.61 -11.62
CA TYR A 149 15.32 0.23 -12.04
C TYR A 149 14.30 -0.63 -12.78
N VAL A 150 13.03 -0.43 -12.50
CA VAL A 150 11.94 -0.96 -13.31
C VAL A 150 11.05 0.17 -13.76
N GLN A 151 10.74 0.19 -15.04
CA GLN A 151 9.78 1.09 -15.67
C GLN A 151 8.58 0.28 -16.15
N GLU A 152 7.38 0.72 -15.78
CA GLU A 152 6.14 0.22 -16.34
C GLU A 152 5.50 1.30 -17.22
N ASN A 153 5.31 1.00 -18.50
CA ASN A 153 4.61 1.85 -19.46
C ASN A 153 3.17 1.36 -19.63
N GLY A 154 2.27 1.83 -18.76
CA GLY A 154 0.83 1.60 -18.85
C GLY A 154 0.04 2.89 -19.08
N ALA A 155 -1.23 2.91 -18.67
CA ALA A 155 -2.06 4.13 -18.66
C ALA A 155 -1.43 5.26 -17.83
N LYS A 156 -0.66 4.89 -16.79
CA LYS A 156 0.28 5.75 -16.08
C LYS A 156 1.67 5.14 -16.19
N LYS A 157 2.68 6.00 -16.24
CA LYS A 157 4.08 5.58 -16.19
C LYS A 157 4.49 5.41 -14.73
N LEU A 158 4.87 4.20 -14.34
CA LEU A 158 5.35 3.90 -12.99
C LEU A 158 6.84 3.56 -13.04
N PHE A 159 7.53 3.90 -11.95
CA PHE A 159 8.95 3.62 -11.79
C PHE A 159 9.21 3.12 -10.38
N SER A 160 10.02 2.08 -10.29
CA SER A 160 10.61 1.64 -9.02
C SER A 160 12.12 1.58 -9.15
N LYS A 161 12.79 1.89 -8.06
CA LYS A 161 14.25 1.86 -7.96
C LYS A 161 14.62 1.25 -6.62
N ILE A 162 15.64 0.41 -6.63
CA ILE A 162 16.33 0.01 -5.41
C ILE A 162 17.83 0.18 -5.58
N VAL A 163 18.52 0.46 -4.48
CA VAL A 163 19.97 0.48 -4.38
C VAL A 163 20.35 -0.44 -3.25
N MET A 164 21.26 -1.37 -3.49
CA MET A 164 21.72 -2.31 -2.47
C MET A 164 23.19 -2.65 -2.67
N GLU A 165 23.80 -3.09 -1.58
CA GLU A 165 25.13 -3.71 -1.59
C GLU A 165 24.95 -5.22 -1.80
N VAL A 166 25.73 -5.75 -2.73
CA VAL A 166 25.93 -7.18 -2.94
C VAL A 166 27.39 -7.47 -2.59
N GLY A 167 27.64 -8.44 -1.71
CA GLY A 167 28.98 -8.77 -1.22
C GLY A 167 29.36 -8.07 0.10
N HIS A 168 30.65 -8.10 0.44
CA HIS A 168 31.20 -7.59 1.71
C HIS A 168 32.25 -6.47 1.52
N HIS A 169 32.28 -5.79 0.38
CA HIS A 169 33.38 -4.88 0.03
C HIS A 169 33.12 -3.41 0.43
N HIS A 170 33.97 -2.91 1.33
CA HIS A 170 34.09 -1.51 1.75
C HIS A 170 34.00 -0.52 0.57
N HIS A 171 32.92 0.26 0.49
CA HIS A 171 32.73 1.25 -0.58
C HIS A 171 33.69 2.43 -0.50
N HIS A 172 34.55 2.58 -1.51
CA HIS A 172 35.09 3.88 -1.90
C HIS A 172 34.10 4.57 -2.86
N GLY A 173 33.22 5.43 -2.31
CA GLY A 173 32.53 6.50 -3.04
C GLY A 173 31.42 6.08 -4.03
N LEU A 174 30.18 6.46 -3.71
CA LEU A 174 29.04 6.42 -4.64
C LEU A 174 29.18 7.47 -5.75
N GLU A 175 29.25 7.06 -7.02
CA GLU A 175 29.04 7.98 -8.16
C GLU A 175 27.55 7.98 -8.61
N PRO A 176 26.94 9.15 -8.88
CA PRO A 176 25.55 9.22 -9.33
C PRO A 176 25.35 8.62 -10.73
N ALA A 177 24.30 7.81 -10.90
CA ALA A 177 23.98 7.11 -12.16
C ALA A 177 23.52 7.99 -13.34
N GLY A 178 23.47 9.33 -13.17
CA GLY A 178 23.21 10.26 -14.27
C GLY A 178 21.93 10.02 -15.08
N LEU A 179 20.86 9.51 -14.44
CA LEU A 179 19.57 9.29 -15.11
C LEU A 179 18.74 10.59 -15.17
N PRO A 180 17.90 10.78 -16.21
CA PRO A 180 17.13 12.01 -16.44
C PRO A 180 16.12 12.34 -15.32
#